data_AF-A0A2V7RVK4-F1
#
_entry.id   AF-A0A2V7RVK4-F1
#
_cell.length_a   1.000
_cell.length_b   1.000
_cell.length_c   1.000
_cell.angle_alpha   90.00
_cell.angle_beta   90.00
_cell.angle_gamma   90.00
#
_symmetry.space_group_name_H-M   'P 1'
#
loop_
_entity.id
_entity.type
_entity.pdbx_description
1 polymer ?
#
loop_
_entity_poly.entity_id
_entity_poly.type
_entity_poly.pdbx_seq_one_letter_code
_entity_poly.pdbx_strand_id
1 'polypeptide(L)'
;MTRFRFSATLFAFLIIAGRPRISSAQSLRGSMASVERMYDHAVHDGLTFYETSNAVHWAAARGELVQLRSDRGYDLHRVAFPYVRPATFSFVDYLSGDYGRACGEPLVVTSGVRPESRQPSNSSHRSVHPTGMAVDLRRPPHGKCLTWLRRELLALEGTGVVEATEEHHPAHFHVAVFGDEFTRYAAAQTQAEERPTAMIVARAPEINKRYKVRPGDSLWSIAQQHATSVHDLIAANRLARTKIRPGQTLIIPAH
;
A
#
# COMPACT_ATOMS: atom_id res chain seq x y z
N MET A 1 -39.56 -21.25 -44.62
CA MET A 1 -39.29 -21.57 -43.20
C MET A 1 -37.85 -22.02 -43.07
N THR A 2 -36.95 -21.05 -42.88
CA THR A 2 -35.50 -21.22 -43.00
C THR A 2 -34.90 -21.41 -41.61
N ARG A 3 -34.27 -22.56 -41.35
CA ARG A 3 -33.63 -22.88 -40.05
C ARG A 3 -32.25 -22.23 -40.01
N PHE A 4 -32.07 -21.24 -39.14
CA PHE A 4 -30.76 -20.66 -38.82
C PHE A 4 -29.97 -21.61 -37.92
N ARG A 5 -28.78 -22.02 -38.38
CA ARG A 5 -27.75 -22.69 -37.57
C ARG A 5 -26.85 -21.61 -36.97
N PHE A 6 -26.81 -21.49 -35.65
CA PHE A 6 -25.80 -20.67 -34.98
C PHE A 6 -24.52 -21.51 -34.79
N SER A 7 -23.47 -21.11 -35.50
CA SER A 7 -22.10 -21.57 -35.33
C SER A 7 -21.51 -20.86 -34.11
N ALA A 8 -21.12 -21.62 -33.08
CA ALA A 8 -20.45 -21.06 -31.90
C ALA A 8 -18.98 -20.82 -32.24
N THR A 9 -18.62 -19.55 -32.38
CA THR A 9 -17.28 -19.08 -32.71
C THR A 9 -16.30 -19.33 -31.56
N LEU A 10 -15.14 -19.87 -31.96
CA LEU A 10 -13.91 -20.10 -31.22
C LEU A 10 -13.54 -18.91 -30.31
N PHE A 11 -13.46 -19.12 -28.99
CA PHE A 11 -12.84 -18.17 -28.07
C PHE A 11 -11.32 -18.24 -28.26
N ALA A 12 -10.75 -17.21 -28.90
CA ALA A 12 -9.31 -17.03 -28.95
C ALA A 12 -8.79 -16.68 -27.56
N PHE A 13 -8.00 -17.57 -26.96
CA PHE A 13 -7.17 -17.24 -25.80
C PHE A 13 -6.15 -16.20 -26.26
N LEU A 14 -6.34 -14.95 -25.82
CA LEU A 14 -5.33 -13.91 -25.92
C LEU A 14 -4.16 -14.34 -25.02
N ILE A 15 -3.07 -14.81 -25.64
CA ILE A 15 -1.80 -15.01 -24.96
C ILE A 15 -1.34 -13.62 -24.49
N ILE A 16 -1.51 -13.35 -23.20
CA ILE A 16 -0.77 -12.26 -22.55
C ILE A 16 0.70 -12.65 -22.69
N ALA A 17 1.41 -11.97 -23.59
CA ALA A 17 2.86 -12.06 -23.67
C ALA A 17 3.43 -11.59 -22.33
N GLY A 18 3.67 -12.54 -21.42
CA GLY A 18 4.36 -12.27 -20.18
C GLY A 18 5.73 -11.71 -20.52
N ARG A 19 6.03 -10.50 -20.02
CA ARG A 19 7.40 -9.98 -20.04
C ARG A 19 8.32 -11.06 -19.45
N PRO A 20 9.51 -11.29 -20.02
CA PRO A 20 10.44 -12.25 -19.46
C PRO A 20 10.69 -11.88 -18.00
N ARG A 21 10.40 -12.82 -17.09
CA ARG A 21 10.81 -12.67 -15.69
C ARG A 21 12.33 -12.57 -15.70
N ILE A 22 12.85 -11.38 -15.39
CA ILE A 22 14.29 -11.18 -15.26
C ILE A 22 14.73 -12.02 -14.06
N SER A 23 15.30 -13.17 -14.36
CA SER A 23 15.81 -14.16 -13.40
C SER A 23 17.19 -13.77 -12.87
N SER A 24 17.40 -12.51 -12.49
CA SER A 24 18.62 -12.10 -11.80
C SER A 24 18.45 -12.28 -10.30
N ALA A 25 18.87 -13.45 -9.81
CA ALA A 25 19.13 -13.86 -8.42
C ALA A 25 18.44 -13.07 -7.27
N GLN A 26 17.17 -13.39 -7.02
CA GLN A 26 16.46 -13.15 -5.76
C GLN A 26 17.20 -13.84 -4.60
N SER A 27 18.12 -13.15 -3.95
CA SER A 27 18.95 -13.77 -2.91
C SER A 27 19.30 -12.85 -1.74
N LEU A 28 18.88 -11.58 -1.81
CA LEU A 28 19.34 -10.49 -0.93
C LEU A 28 20.87 -10.32 -0.90
N ARG A 29 21.60 -11.01 -1.75
CA ARG A 29 23.05 -10.87 -1.85
C ARG A 29 23.34 -9.70 -2.77
N GLY A 30 24.04 -8.71 -2.23
CA GLY A 30 24.54 -7.59 -3.01
C GLY A 30 25.42 -8.09 -4.15
N SER A 31 25.27 -7.47 -5.32
CA SER A 31 26.13 -7.70 -6.48
C SER A 31 26.29 -6.41 -7.26
N MET A 32 27.37 -6.29 -8.03
CA MET A 32 27.53 -5.13 -8.92
C MET A 32 26.38 -4.99 -9.92
N ALA A 33 25.79 -6.11 -10.35
CA ALA A 33 24.60 -6.09 -11.21
C ALA A 33 23.36 -5.52 -10.49
N SER A 34 23.21 -5.80 -9.19
CA SER A 34 22.15 -5.20 -8.35
C SER A 34 22.34 -3.69 -8.23
N VAL A 35 23.58 -3.25 -7.94
CA VAL A 35 23.93 -1.82 -7.88
C VAL A 35 23.64 -1.10 -9.20
N GLU A 36 24.03 -1.70 -10.33
CA GLU A 36 23.76 -1.14 -11.66
C GLU A 36 22.26 -1.04 -11.94
N ARG A 37 21.47 -2.08 -11.63
CA ARG A 37 20.00 -2.05 -11.82
C ARG A 37 19.34 -0.92 -11.05
N MET A 38 19.71 -0.73 -9.77
CA MET A 38 19.15 0.35 -8.95
C MET A 38 19.47 1.71 -9.55
N TYR A 39 20.73 1.92 -9.96
CA TYR A 39 21.18 3.17 -10.54
C TYR A 39 20.53 3.45 -11.90
N ASP A 40 20.49 2.46 -12.79
CA ASP A 40 19.89 2.58 -14.12
C ASP A 40 18.40 2.88 -14.02
N HIS A 41 17.70 2.28 -13.06
CA HIS A 41 16.30 2.60 -12.79
C HIS A 41 16.13 4.05 -12.33
N ALA A 42 16.98 4.52 -11.41
CA ALA A 42 16.96 5.91 -10.97
C ALA A 42 17.17 6.91 -12.12
N VAL A 43 18.11 6.61 -13.02
CA VAL A 43 18.40 7.43 -14.21
C VAL A 43 17.25 7.36 -15.21
N HIS A 44 16.69 6.17 -15.46
CA HIS A 44 15.56 5.96 -16.36
C HIS A 44 14.35 6.79 -15.94
N ASP A 45 14.04 6.80 -14.64
CA ASP A 45 12.92 7.53 -14.05
C ASP A 45 13.22 9.04 -13.90
N GLY A 46 14.40 9.50 -14.31
CA GLY A 46 14.80 10.91 -14.22
C GLY A 46 14.90 11.42 -12.79
N LEU A 47 15.21 10.54 -11.82
CA LEU A 47 15.31 10.94 -10.43
C LEU A 47 16.52 11.85 -10.21
N THR A 48 16.29 12.96 -9.51
CA THR A 48 17.38 13.86 -9.09
C THR A 48 18.26 13.17 -8.05
N PHE A 49 19.58 13.20 -8.26
CA PHE A 49 20.58 12.85 -7.25
C PHE A 49 20.94 14.13 -6.48
N TYR A 50 20.46 14.27 -5.24
CA TYR A 50 20.66 15.50 -4.49
C TYR A 50 22.11 15.61 -3.98
N GLU A 51 22.85 16.59 -4.49
CA GLU A 51 24.27 16.76 -4.15
C GLU A 51 24.49 17.27 -2.72
N THR A 52 23.64 18.19 -2.26
CA THR A 52 23.83 18.94 -1.00
C THR A 52 22.68 18.77 -0.02
N SER A 53 22.96 18.96 1.26
CA SER A 53 21.94 18.99 2.32
C SER A 53 20.83 20.02 2.03
N ASN A 54 21.19 21.20 1.49
CA ASN A 54 20.22 22.22 1.12
C ASN A 54 19.31 21.75 -0.03
N ALA A 55 19.86 21.06 -1.05
CA ALA A 55 19.06 20.53 -2.14
C ALA A 55 17.98 19.55 -1.64
N VAL A 56 18.32 18.70 -0.65
CA VAL A 56 17.36 17.79 0.00
C VAL A 56 16.23 18.56 0.68
N HIS A 57 16.56 19.59 1.47
CA HIS A 57 15.54 20.42 2.13
C HIS A 57 14.64 21.17 1.14
N TRP A 58 15.20 21.68 0.04
CA TRP A 58 14.42 22.32 -1.01
C TRP A 58 13.49 21.35 -1.73
N ALA A 59 13.95 20.14 -2.02
CA ALA A 59 13.12 19.10 -2.61
C ALA A 59 11.96 18.70 -1.68
N ALA A 60 12.22 18.60 -0.38
CA ALA A 60 11.16 18.37 0.61
C ALA A 60 10.15 19.55 0.64
N ALA A 61 10.62 20.79 0.59
CA ALA A 61 9.76 21.97 0.56
C ALA A 61 8.89 22.05 -0.72
N ARG A 62 9.35 21.49 -1.84
CA ARG A 62 8.59 21.38 -3.10
C ARG A 62 7.67 20.16 -3.17
N GLY A 63 7.70 19.29 -2.15
CA GLY A 63 6.92 18.04 -2.13
C GLY A 63 7.49 16.91 -3.00
N GLU A 64 8.71 17.05 -3.52
CA GLU A 64 9.40 15.97 -4.25
C GLU A 64 9.88 14.84 -3.32
N LEU A 65 10.18 15.21 -2.07
CA LEU A 65 10.51 14.31 -0.99
C LEU A 65 9.52 14.51 0.16
N VAL A 66 9.20 13.42 0.84
CA VAL A 66 8.36 13.43 2.04
C VAL A 66 9.18 13.05 3.26
N GLN A 67 8.83 13.63 4.41
CA GLN A 67 9.54 13.39 5.64
C GLN A 67 9.03 12.12 6.32
N LEU A 68 9.93 11.18 6.61
CA LEU A 68 9.67 10.07 7.52
C LEU A 68 9.58 10.61 8.96
N ARG A 69 8.61 10.11 9.72
CA ARG A 69 8.40 10.45 11.13
C ARG A 69 8.08 9.16 11.87
N SER A 70 8.73 8.92 12.99
CA SER A 70 8.42 7.74 13.81
C SER A 70 6.96 7.74 14.23
N ASP A 71 6.35 6.56 14.21
CA ASP A 71 4.97 6.33 14.60
C ASP A 71 4.82 4.93 15.22
N ARG A 72 3.61 4.36 15.20
CA ARG A 72 3.36 3.03 15.77
C ARG A 72 3.89 1.88 14.90
N GLY A 73 4.08 2.10 13.60
CA GLY A 73 4.56 1.11 12.64
C GLY A 73 6.08 1.03 12.59
N TYR A 74 6.76 2.18 12.63
CA TYR A 74 8.21 2.23 12.54
C TYR A 74 8.89 3.34 13.36
N ASP A 75 10.12 3.08 13.78
CA ASP A 75 11.02 4.02 14.44
C ASP A 75 12.13 4.51 13.50
N LEU A 76 12.65 5.70 13.78
CA LEU A 76 13.83 6.25 13.10
C LEU A 76 15.04 6.17 14.05
N HIS A 77 16.12 5.54 13.60
CA HIS A 77 17.33 5.43 14.39
C HIS A 77 18.52 6.10 13.71
N ARG A 78 18.86 7.31 14.18
CA ARG A 78 19.99 8.14 13.72
C ARG A 78 19.93 8.52 12.23
N VAL A 79 18.73 8.78 11.72
CA VAL A 79 18.51 9.19 10.33
C VAL A 79 18.73 10.70 10.17
N ALA A 80 19.89 11.10 9.66
CA ALA A 80 20.26 12.52 9.53
C ALA A 80 19.36 13.30 8.56
N PHE A 81 18.95 12.67 7.46
CA PHE A 81 18.01 13.23 6.48
C PHE A 81 16.82 12.27 6.36
N PRO A 82 15.80 12.41 7.23
CA PRO A 82 14.64 11.52 7.27
C PRO A 82 13.66 11.88 6.15
N TYR A 83 14.15 11.91 4.91
CA TYR A 83 13.36 12.22 3.73
C TYR A 83 13.51 11.07 2.73
N VAL A 84 12.44 10.77 2.02
CA VAL A 84 12.39 9.75 0.96
C VAL A 84 11.42 10.19 -0.14
N ARG A 85 11.39 9.49 -1.27
CA ARG A 85 10.37 9.68 -2.30
C ARG A 85 8.99 9.21 -1.79
N PRO A 86 7.88 9.76 -2.31
CA PRO A 86 6.53 9.33 -1.90
C PRO A 86 6.30 7.81 -2.00
N ALA A 87 6.74 7.17 -3.08
CA ALA A 87 6.59 5.71 -3.22
C ALA A 87 7.41 4.93 -2.18
N THR A 88 8.61 5.40 -1.86
CA THR A 88 9.45 4.82 -0.79
C THR A 88 8.82 4.99 0.58
N PHE A 89 8.15 6.13 0.84
CA PHE A 89 7.36 6.31 2.06
C PHE A 89 6.22 5.29 2.14
N SER A 90 5.45 5.14 1.05
CA SER A 90 4.37 4.14 0.99
C SER A 90 4.88 2.71 1.19
N PHE A 91 6.09 2.40 0.70
CA PHE A 91 6.74 1.12 0.95
C PHE A 91 7.08 0.91 2.43
N VAL A 92 7.66 1.92 3.10
CA VAL A 92 7.95 1.84 4.53
C VAL A 92 6.67 1.64 5.33
N ASP A 93 5.61 2.40 5.03
CA ASP A 93 4.29 2.27 5.67
C ASP A 93 3.72 0.85 5.50
N TYR A 94 3.64 0.37 4.24
CA TYR A 94 3.21 -0.98 3.88
C TYR A 94 3.98 -2.06 4.66
N LEU A 95 5.31 -2.04 4.57
CA LEU A 95 6.15 -3.07 5.18
C LEU A 95 6.07 -3.02 6.72
N SER A 96 5.99 -1.82 7.30
CA SER A 96 5.94 -1.64 8.75
C SER A 96 4.65 -2.19 9.37
N GLY A 97 3.52 -2.06 8.68
CA GLY A 97 2.24 -2.62 9.12
C GLY A 97 2.26 -4.14 9.23
N ASP A 98 2.80 -4.81 8.20
CA ASP A 98 2.97 -6.26 8.19
C ASP A 98 4.04 -6.74 9.18
N TYR A 99 5.16 -6.02 9.25
CA TYR A 99 6.23 -6.31 10.20
C TYR A 99 5.70 -6.27 11.63
N GLY A 100 4.98 -5.20 12.01
CA GLY A 100 4.37 -5.08 13.34
C GLY A 100 3.44 -6.24 13.70
N ARG A 101 2.61 -6.70 12.75
CA ARG A 101 1.73 -7.88 12.94
C ARG A 101 2.52 -9.17 13.15
N ALA A 102 3.58 -9.39 12.38
CA ALA A 102 4.36 -10.61 12.46
C ALA A 102 5.33 -10.65 13.66
N CYS A 103 5.91 -9.49 13.98
CA CYS A 103 6.99 -9.37 14.93
C CYS A 103 6.53 -8.95 16.32
N GLY A 104 5.54 -8.05 16.43
CA GLY A 104 5.15 -7.41 17.68
C GLY A 104 6.12 -6.29 18.11
N GLU A 105 6.99 -5.82 17.23
CA GLU A 105 7.89 -4.67 17.44
C GLU A 105 7.87 -3.78 16.19
N PRO A 106 8.15 -2.47 16.31
CA PRO A 106 8.19 -1.57 15.16
C PRO A 106 9.36 -1.90 14.24
N LEU A 107 9.15 -1.69 12.93
CA LEU A 107 10.25 -1.67 11.97
C LEU A 107 11.20 -0.51 12.32
N VAL A 108 12.50 -0.62 12.05
CA VAL A 108 13.44 0.48 12.34
C VAL A 108 14.13 0.92 11.07
N VAL A 109 13.93 2.17 10.67
CA VAL A 109 14.62 2.81 9.55
C VAL A 109 15.90 3.46 10.06
N THR A 110 17.02 3.17 9.40
CA THR A 110 18.36 3.64 9.77
C THR A 110 18.97 4.63 8.78
N SER A 111 18.41 4.74 7.56
CA SER A 111 18.80 5.77 6.59
C SER A 111 17.66 6.02 5.59
N GLY A 112 17.52 7.25 5.12
CA GLY A 112 16.68 7.61 3.97
C GLY A 112 17.57 8.23 2.88
N VAL A 113 17.19 9.41 2.39
CA VAL A 113 18.04 10.23 1.53
C VAL A 113 19.40 10.46 2.19
N ARG A 114 20.46 10.38 1.40
CA ARG A 114 21.79 10.82 1.81
C ARG A 114 22.43 11.59 0.67
N PRO A 115 22.59 12.92 0.78
CA PRO A 115 23.13 13.70 -0.32
C PRO A 115 24.57 13.31 -0.63
N GLU A 116 25.02 13.53 -1.86
CA GLU A 116 26.36 13.12 -2.33
C GLU A 116 27.48 13.66 -1.43
N SER A 117 27.37 14.93 -1.04
CA SER A 117 28.29 15.61 -0.10
C SER A 117 28.36 15.00 1.31
N ARG A 118 27.50 14.02 1.63
CA ARG A 118 27.44 13.33 2.93
C ARG A 118 27.60 11.81 2.80
N GLN A 119 27.93 11.30 1.62
CA GLN A 119 28.18 9.88 1.44
C GLN A 119 29.43 9.43 2.20
N PRO A 120 29.41 8.25 2.86
CA PRO A 120 30.62 7.61 3.38
C PRO A 120 31.67 7.45 2.29
N SER A 121 32.95 7.54 2.65
CA SER A 121 34.08 7.44 1.71
C SER A 121 34.14 6.14 0.91
N ASN A 122 33.55 5.06 1.43
CA ASN A 122 33.46 3.75 0.79
C ASN A 122 32.17 3.53 -0.01
N SER A 123 31.37 4.57 -0.22
CA SER A 123 30.13 4.47 -1.00
C SER A 123 30.43 4.33 -2.48
N SER A 124 29.66 3.50 -3.18
CA SER A 124 29.70 3.43 -4.64
C SER A 124 29.31 4.79 -5.25
N HIS A 125 29.98 5.18 -6.33
CA HIS A 125 29.55 6.30 -7.18
C HIS A 125 28.14 6.13 -7.75
N ARG A 126 27.61 4.89 -7.71
CA ARG A 126 26.26 4.54 -8.14
C ARG A 126 25.28 4.38 -6.99
N SER A 127 25.55 4.99 -5.83
CA SER A 127 24.61 5.01 -4.72
C SER A 127 23.30 5.68 -5.13
N VAL A 128 22.18 5.08 -4.74
CA VAL A 128 20.83 5.62 -4.99
C VAL A 128 20.22 6.33 -3.77
N HIS A 129 20.90 6.36 -2.63
CA HIS A 129 20.47 7.18 -1.49
C HIS A 129 20.31 8.67 -1.83
N PRO A 130 21.14 9.31 -2.68
CA PRO A 130 20.95 10.70 -3.04
C PRO A 130 19.60 10.99 -3.72
N THR A 131 18.90 9.98 -4.26
CA THR A 131 17.62 10.19 -4.96
C THR A 131 16.40 10.11 -4.05
N GLY A 132 16.57 9.48 -2.88
CA GLY A 132 15.48 9.18 -1.96
C GLY A 132 14.61 7.98 -2.33
N MET A 133 14.96 7.25 -3.39
CA MET A 133 14.30 5.97 -3.70
C MET A 133 14.71 4.84 -2.74
N ALA A 134 15.86 4.99 -2.08
CA ALA A 134 16.45 3.98 -1.20
C ALA A 134 16.24 4.29 0.29
N VAL A 135 16.09 3.22 1.07
CA VAL A 135 15.95 3.24 2.53
C VAL A 135 16.78 2.11 3.15
N ASP A 136 17.45 2.39 4.27
CA ASP A 136 18.12 1.35 5.05
C ASP A 136 17.24 0.94 6.23
N LEU A 137 17.07 -0.36 6.43
CA LEU A 137 16.31 -0.94 7.53
C LEU A 137 17.26 -1.67 8.48
N ARG A 138 17.03 -1.52 9.79
CA ARG A 138 17.75 -2.30 10.81
C ARG A 138 17.53 -3.78 10.52
N ARG A 139 18.63 -4.52 10.44
CA ARG A 139 18.60 -5.98 10.39
C ARG A 139 18.37 -6.52 11.81
N PRO A 140 17.29 -7.26 12.08
CA PRO A 140 17.15 -7.95 13.36
C PRO A 140 18.32 -8.94 13.56
N PRO A 141 18.86 -9.08 14.77
CA PRO A 141 20.08 -9.88 14.96
C PRO A 141 19.88 -11.36 14.61
N HIS A 142 18.69 -11.92 14.91
CA HIS A 142 18.29 -13.31 14.64
C HIS A 142 16.77 -13.50 14.87
N GLY A 143 16.27 -14.72 14.68
CA GLY A 143 14.91 -15.12 15.07
C GLY A 143 13.83 -14.82 14.04
N LYS A 144 12.56 -14.92 14.47
CA LYS A 144 11.38 -14.87 13.59
C LYS A 144 11.34 -13.61 12.72
N CYS A 145 11.80 -12.48 13.24
CA CYS A 145 11.74 -11.19 12.55
C CYS A 145 12.78 -11.05 11.45
N LEU A 146 13.98 -11.56 11.66
CA LEU A 146 14.99 -11.63 10.60
C LEU A 146 14.50 -12.54 9.47
N THR A 147 13.98 -13.72 9.81
CA THR A 147 13.44 -14.67 8.83
C THR A 147 12.25 -14.08 8.07
N TRP A 148 11.35 -13.40 8.78
CA TRP A 148 10.20 -12.75 8.19
C TRP A 148 10.63 -11.66 7.20
N LEU A 149 11.52 -10.74 7.63
CA LEU A 149 11.96 -9.62 6.81
C LEU A 149 12.70 -10.08 5.55
N ARG A 150 13.55 -11.11 5.67
CA ARG A 150 14.21 -11.72 4.50
C ARG A 150 13.21 -12.28 3.50
N ARG A 151 12.24 -13.07 3.99
CA ARG A 151 11.22 -13.68 3.13
C ARG A 151 10.38 -12.61 2.43
N GLU A 152 9.98 -11.58 3.16
CA GLU A 152 9.14 -10.51 2.61
C GLU A 152 9.89 -9.69 1.55
N LEU A 153 11.12 -9.27 1.85
CA LEU A 153 11.95 -8.53 0.88
C LEU A 153 12.26 -9.38 -0.37
N LEU A 154 12.52 -10.69 -0.21
CA LEU A 154 12.69 -11.60 -1.34
C LEU A 154 11.42 -11.73 -2.19
N ALA A 155 10.25 -11.78 -1.55
CA ALA A 155 8.97 -11.87 -2.26
C ALA A 155 8.69 -10.59 -3.07
N LEU A 156 8.95 -9.42 -2.48
CA LEU A 156 8.81 -8.13 -3.15
C LEU A 156 9.83 -7.97 -4.28
N GLU A 157 11.10 -8.33 -4.07
CA GLU A 157 12.13 -8.38 -5.11
C GLU A 157 11.69 -9.29 -6.26
N GLY A 158 11.08 -10.43 -5.97
CA GLY A 158 10.55 -11.35 -6.97
C GLY A 158 9.36 -10.83 -7.78
N THR A 159 8.71 -9.77 -7.32
CA THR A 159 7.69 -9.04 -8.08
C THR A 159 8.28 -7.90 -8.91
N GLY A 160 9.55 -7.54 -8.69
CA GLY A 160 10.24 -6.45 -9.38
C GLY A 160 9.82 -5.07 -8.91
N VAL A 161 9.36 -4.92 -7.66
CA VAL A 161 8.96 -3.61 -7.08
C VAL A 161 10.03 -2.99 -6.18
N VAL A 162 11.02 -3.80 -5.79
CA VAL A 162 12.20 -3.38 -5.03
C VAL A 162 13.42 -4.16 -5.50
N GLU A 163 14.59 -3.62 -5.19
CA GLU A 163 15.85 -4.35 -5.14
C GLU A 163 16.38 -4.25 -3.70
N ALA A 164 16.60 -5.40 -3.05
CA ALA A 164 16.99 -5.45 -1.63
C ALA A 164 18.32 -6.19 -1.46
N THR A 165 19.18 -5.66 -0.60
CA THR A 165 20.47 -6.26 -0.24
C THR A 165 20.61 -6.33 1.28
N GLU A 166 20.99 -7.49 1.79
CA GLU A 166 21.36 -7.68 3.19
C GLU A 166 22.86 -7.41 3.38
N GLU A 167 23.17 -6.19 3.83
CA GLU A 167 24.52 -5.76 4.13
C GLU A 167 24.96 -6.29 5.49
N HIS A 168 26.24 -6.67 5.60
CA HIS A 168 26.77 -7.31 6.80
C HIS A 168 27.62 -6.36 7.66
N HIS A 169 28.18 -5.29 7.10
CA HIS A 169 29.10 -4.38 7.80
C HIS A 169 28.93 -2.90 7.37
N PRO A 170 28.17 -2.07 8.13
CA PRO A 170 27.33 -2.45 9.27
C PRO A 170 26.15 -3.32 8.82
N ALA A 171 25.57 -4.10 9.74
CA ALA A 171 24.49 -5.01 9.41
C ALA A 171 23.14 -4.29 9.23
N HIS A 172 22.60 -4.26 8.01
CA HIS A 172 21.32 -3.63 7.66
C HIS A 172 20.76 -4.22 6.37
N PHE A 173 19.50 -3.92 6.05
CA PHE A 173 18.97 -4.13 4.71
C PHE A 173 18.99 -2.81 3.97
N HIS A 174 19.67 -2.75 2.83
CA HIS A 174 19.53 -1.65 1.87
C HIS A 174 18.41 -2.02 0.90
N VAL A 175 17.41 -1.17 0.74
CA VAL A 175 16.27 -1.41 -0.16
C VAL A 175 16.07 -0.22 -1.08
N ALA A 176 16.15 -0.43 -2.38
CA ALA A 176 15.76 0.53 -3.40
C ALA A 176 14.34 0.22 -3.87
N VAL A 177 13.45 1.22 -3.83
CA VAL A 177 12.04 1.08 -4.22
C VAL A 177 11.85 1.61 -5.64
N PHE A 178 11.27 0.79 -6.50
CA PHE A 178 10.92 1.14 -7.87
C PHE A 178 9.51 1.75 -7.87
N GLY A 179 9.44 3.07 -8.03
CA GLY A 179 8.31 3.87 -7.54
C GLY A 179 6.99 3.54 -8.22
N ASP A 180 6.99 3.47 -9.55
CA ASP A 180 5.81 3.18 -10.36
C ASP A 180 5.37 1.71 -10.23
N GLU A 181 6.34 0.80 -10.13
CA GLU A 181 6.13 -0.63 -9.88
C GLU A 181 5.48 -0.84 -8.51
N PHE A 182 6.05 -0.25 -7.45
CA PHE A 182 5.54 -0.40 -6.10
C PHE A 182 4.16 0.24 -5.93
N THR A 183 3.94 1.42 -6.52
CA THR A 183 2.62 2.08 -6.47
C THR A 183 1.53 1.20 -7.10
N ARG A 184 1.81 0.58 -8.25
CA ARG A 184 0.89 -0.36 -8.89
C ARG A 184 0.69 -1.64 -8.08
N TYR A 185 1.76 -2.16 -7.49
CA TYR A 185 1.70 -3.34 -6.61
C TYR A 185 0.82 -3.07 -5.39
N ALA A 186 1.06 -1.98 -4.67
CA ALA A 186 0.29 -1.61 -3.48
C ALA A 186 -1.19 -1.41 -3.81
N ALA A 187 -1.51 -0.70 -4.90
CA ALA A 187 -2.89 -0.54 -5.37
C ALA A 187 -3.58 -1.88 -5.69
N ALA A 188 -2.84 -2.85 -6.24
CA ALA A 188 -3.38 -4.17 -6.53
C ALA A 188 -3.63 -4.99 -5.24
N GLN A 189 -2.81 -4.85 -4.21
CA GLN A 189 -3.02 -5.53 -2.92
C GLN A 189 -4.27 -4.99 -2.22
N THR A 190 -4.47 -3.67 -2.17
CA THR A 190 -5.68 -3.07 -1.56
C THR A 190 -6.95 -3.57 -2.24
N GLN A 191 -6.98 -3.60 -3.57
CA GLN A 191 -8.14 -4.12 -4.31
C GLN A 191 -8.35 -5.63 -4.10
N ALA A 192 -7.28 -6.41 -3.88
CA ALA A 192 -7.37 -7.84 -3.61
C ALA A 192 -7.93 -8.13 -2.22
N GLU A 193 -7.63 -7.32 -1.21
CA GLU A 193 -8.21 -7.43 0.14
C GLU A 193 -9.67 -6.98 0.21
N GLU A 194 -10.06 -6.01 -0.62
CA GLU A 194 -11.45 -5.54 -0.72
C GLU A 194 -12.35 -6.50 -1.53
N ARG A 195 -11.81 -7.27 -2.47
CA ARG A 195 -12.59 -8.15 -3.37
C ARG A 195 -13.38 -9.27 -2.67
N PRO A 196 -12.87 -10.01 -1.67
CA PRO A 196 -13.64 -11.01 -0.95
C PRO A 196 -14.80 -10.39 -0.17
N THR A 197 -14.57 -9.23 0.46
CA THR A 197 -15.58 -8.55 1.28
C THR A 197 -16.62 -7.85 0.41
N ALA A 198 -16.24 -7.15 -0.65
CA ALA A 198 -17.17 -6.47 -1.54
C ALA A 198 -18.09 -7.46 -2.29
N MET A 199 -17.58 -8.62 -2.73
CA MET A 199 -18.40 -9.64 -3.38
C MET A 199 -19.33 -10.38 -2.40
N ILE A 200 -18.96 -10.49 -1.12
CA ILE A 200 -19.81 -11.07 -0.06
C ILE A 200 -20.83 -10.04 0.47
N VAL A 201 -20.45 -8.77 0.62
CA VAL A 201 -21.35 -7.68 1.07
C VAL A 201 -22.36 -7.34 -0.02
N ALA A 202 -21.98 -7.32 -1.29
CA ALA A 202 -22.92 -7.09 -2.40
C ALA A 202 -23.92 -8.25 -2.63
N ARG A 203 -23.81 -9.36 -1.88
CA ARG A 203 -24.70 -10.53 -1.99
C ARG A 203 -25.37 -10.95 -0.68
N ALA A 204 -25.08 -10.28 0.44
CA ALA A 204 -25.90 -10.44 1.63
C ALA A 204 -27.25 -9.76 1.36
N PRO A 205 -28.40 -10.41 1.61
CA PRO A 205 -29.66 -9.69 1.56
C PRO A 205 -29.57 -8.57 2.59
N GLU A 206 -29.75 -7.32 2.14
CA GLU A 206 -30.05 -6.16 2.98
C GLU A 206 -31.07 -6.57 4.04
N ILE A 207 -30.59 -6.88 5.26
CA ILE A 207 -31.47 -7.32 6.34
C ILE A 207 -32.16 -6.07 6.87
N ASN A 208 -33.21 -5.67 6.17
CA ASN A 208 -34.17 -4.66 6.58
C ASN A 208 -34.51 -4.83 8.08
N LYS A 209 -33.96 -3.95 8.93
CA LYS A 209 -34.15 -4.04 10.38
C LYS A 209 -35.59 -3.64 10.71
N ARG A 210 -36.29 -4.43 11.54
CA ARG A 210 -37.63 -4.07 12.01
C ARG A 210 -37.55 -3.20 13.26
N TYR A 211 -38.17 -2.04 13.24
CA TYR A 211 -38.24 -1.11 14.36
C TYR A 211 -39.69 -0.95 14.84
N LYS A 212 -39.93 -1.10 16.14
CA LYS A 212 -41.25 -0.86 16.74
C LYS A 212 -41.32 0.57 17.28
N VAL A 213 -42.17 1.39 16.67
CA VAL A 213 -42.39 2.80 17.02
C VAL A 213 -42.78 2.93 18.48
N ARG A 214 -42.15 3.85 19.20
CA ARG A 214 -42.36 4.13 20.62
C ARG A 214 -43.20 5.40 20.81
N PRO A 215 -43.86 5.60 21.96
CA PRO A 215 -44.48 6.88 22.30
C PRO A 215 -43.47 8.03 22.19
N GLY A 216 -43.79 9.04 21.38
CA GLY A 216 -42.92 10.20 21.13
C GLY A 216 -42.07 10.13 19.84
N ASP A 217 -42.03 8.99 19.15
CA ASP A 217 -41.30 8.87 17.89
C ASP A 217 -41.97 9.61 16.73
N SER A 218 -41.14 10.15 15.84
CA SER A 218 -41.51 10.66 14.53
C SER A 218 -40.68 9.96 13.45
N LEU A 219 -41.13 9.98 12.17
CA LEU A 219 -40.30 9.45 11.09
C LEU A 219 -38.94 10.14 11.01
N TRP A 220 -38.88 11.44 11.33
CA TRP A 220 -37.63 12.20 11.34
C TRP A 220 -36.68 11.72 12.44
N SER A 221 -37.18 11.54 13.67
CA SER A 221 -36.34 11.05 14.78
C SER A 221 -35.86 9.62 14.55
N ILE A 222 -36.69 8.76 13.96
CA ILE A 222 -36.31 7.38 13.58
C ILE A 222 -35.28 7.40 12.44
N ALA A 223 -35.50 8.21 11.40
CA ALA A 223 -34.57 8.35 10.28
C ALA A 223 -33.18 8.78 10.78
N GLN A 224 -33.14 9.81 11.64
CA GLN A 224 -31.91 10.32 12.25
C GLN A 224 -31.22 9.27 13.12
N GLN A 225 -31.97 8.52 13.94
CA GLN A 225 -31.43 7.48 14.80
C GLN A 225 -30.81 6.32 14.02
N HIS A 226 -31.35 6.04 12.83
CA HIS A 226 -30.96 4.89 12.02
C HIS A 226 -30.15 5.24 10.78
N ALA A 227 -29.68 6.50 10.68
CA ALA A 227 -28.89 6.99 9.55
C ALA A 227 -29.52 6.68 8.17
N THR A 228 -30.85 6.82 8.08
CA THR A 228 -31.61 6.74 6.82
C THR A 228 -32.38 8.05 6.61
N SER A 229 -33.17 8.16 5.54
CA SER A 229 -34.00 9.33 5.27
C SER A 229 -35.48 9.06 5.55
N VAL A 230 -36.23 10.12 5.83
CA VAL A 230 -37.70 10.03 5.95
C VAL A 230 -38.32 9.51 4.65
N HIS A 231 -37.76 9.91 3.51
CA HIS A 231 -38.19 9.45 2.19
C HIS A 231 -38.03 7.93 2.05
N ASP A 232 -36.88 7.38 2.45
CA ASP A 232 -36.59 5.96 2.32
C ASP A 232 -37.40 5.13 3.32
N LEU A 233 -37.64 5.65 4.52
CA LEU A 233 -38.57 5.03 5.46
C LEU A 233 -40.00 4.98 4.91
N ILE A 234 -40.47 6.05 4.26
CA ILE A 234 -41.78 6.09 3.62
C ILE A 234 -41.87 5.06 2.50
N ALA A 235 -40.87 5.02 1.62
CA ALA A 235 -40.80 4.11 0.49
C ALA A 235 -40.76 2.64 0.95
N ALA A 236 -39.87 2.31 1.88
CA ALA A 236 -39.68 0.96 2.40
C ALA A 236 -40.93 0.41 3.11
N ASN A 237 -41.74 1.28 3.72
CA ASN A 237 -42.94 0.92 4.48
C ASN A 237 -44.26 1.18 3.75
N ARG A 238 -44.20 1.68 2.50
CA ARG A 238 -45.36 2.07 1.69
C ARG A 238 -46.31 3.00 2.45
N LEU A 239 -45.75 3.96 3.19
CA LEU A 239 -46.55 4.91 3.97
C LEU A 239 -47.15 5.96 3.04
N ALA A 240 -48.46 6.17 3.11
CA ALA A 240 -49.12 7.21 2.31
C ALA A 240 -48.86 8.64 2.84
N ARG A 241 -48.44 8.78 4.11
CA ARG A 241 -48.22 10.04 4.83
C ARG A 241 -47.12 9.88 5.88
N THR A 242 -46.64 10.98 6.43
CA THR A 242 -45.57 11.00 7.46
C THR A 242 -45.99 10.59 8.87
N LYS A 243 -47.28 10.29 9.09
CA LYS A 243 -47.82 9.97 10.43
C LYS A 243 -47.62 8.50 10.78
N ILE A 244 -46.98 8.24 11.91
CA ILE A 244 -46.77 6.91 12.51
C ILE A 244 -47.46 6.81 13.87
N ARG A 245 -47.69 5.59 14.36
CA ARG A 245 -48.34 5.34 15.66
C ARG A 245 -47.44 4.49 16.57
N PRO A 246 -47.40 4.75 17.89
CA PRO A 246 -46.74 3.85 18.84
C PRO A 246 -47.23 2.41 18.69
N GLY A 247 -46.30 1.46 18.70
CA GLY A 247 -46.54 0.04 18.47
C GLY A 247 -46.47 -0.40 17.00
N GLN A 248 -46.49 0.52 16.04
CA GLN A 248 -46.32 0.21 14.61
C GLN A 248 -44.91 -0.32 14.34
N THR A 249 -44.80 -1.37 13.54
CA THR A 249 -43.50 -1.90 13.10
C THR A 249 -43.13 -1.31 11.74
N LEU A 250 -41.96 -0.69 11.65
CA LEU A 250 -41.37 -0.16 10.42
C LEU A 250 -40.19 -1.04 9.99
N ILE A 251 -40.02 -1.17 8.69
CA ILE A 251 -38.80 -1.61 8.02
C ILE A 251 -37.86 -0.42 7.92
N ILE A 252 -36.68 -0.55 8.51
CA ILE A 252 -35.58 0.39 8.37
C ILE A 252 -34.72 -0.12 7.21
N PRO A 253 -34.68 0.58 6.07
CA PRO A 253 -33.77 0.24 4.98
C PRO A 253 -32.34 0.43 5.45
N ALA A 254 -31.47 -0.52 5.13
CA ALA A 254 -30.04 -0.32 5.26
C ALA A 254 -29.48 0.25 3.94
N HIS A 255 -28.38 0.97 4.07
CA HIS A 255 -27.62 1.61 3.00
C HIS A 255 -26.14 1.30 3.22
#